data_AF-A0A2M8DX97-F1
#
_entry.id   AF-A0A2M8DX97-F1
#
_cell.length_a   1.000
_cell.length_b   1.000
_cell.length_c   1.000
_cell.angle_alpha   90.00
_cell.angle_beta   90.00
_cell.angle_gamma   90.00
#
_symmetry.space_group_name_H-M   'P 1'
#
loop_
_entity.id
_entity.type
_entity.pdbx_description
1 polymer ?
#
loop_
_entity_poly.entity_id
_entity_poly.type
_entity_poly.pdbx_seq_one_letter_code
_entity_poly.pdbx_strand_id
1 'polypeptide(L)'
;MNGIEALRDKLNQLQKMRRHLAYSHDKVAAWWRVDADFDGWNEDQLESLTAFKGRFAEFQDHVAAAMKLIANIEGEDARPFTYVLNYMVQLEIIADMNDWQAVRGLRNTATHG
;
A
#
# COMPACT_ATOMS: atom_id res chain seq x y z
N MET A 1 21.14 -12.86 8.86
CA MET A 1 19.97 -13.12 8.00
C MET A 1 20.35 -12.74 6.59
N ASN A 2 20.25 -13.65 5.63
CA ASN A 2 20.54 -13.38 4.22
C ASN A 2 19.47 -12.40 3.67
N GLY A 3 19.84 -11.43 2.82
CA GLY A 3 18.88 -10.50 2.21
C GLY A 3 17.71 -11.20 1.50
N ILE A 4 17.98 -12.33 0.83
CA ILE A 4 16.97 -13.16 0.17
C ILE A 4 16.00 -13.81 1.17
N GLU A 5 16.47 -14.21 2.34
CA GLU A 5 15.64 -14.77 3.41
C GLU A 5 14.72 -13.70 3.99
N ALA A 6 15.26 -12.51 4.27
CA ALA A 6 14.47 -11.36 4.71
C ALA A 6 13.41 -10.96 3.66
N LEU A 7 13.75 -11.04 2.36
CA LEU A 7 12.80 -10.75 1.29
C LEU A 7 11.68 -11.78 1.24
N ARG A 8 12.00 -13.07 1.38
CA ARG A 8 11.00 -14.15 1.44
C ARG A 8 10.02 -13.93 2.59
N ASP A 9 10.52 -13.60 3.78
CA ASP A 9 9.67 -13.32 4.94
C ASP A 9 8.78 -12.11 4.72
N LYS A 10 9.33 -11.04 4.12
CA LYS A 10 8.56 -9.85 3.76
C LYS A 10 7.46 -10.16 2.76
N LEU A 11 7.73 -10.97 1.74
CA LEU A 11 6.74 -11.41 0.74
C LEU A 11 5.63 -12.26 1.38
N ASN A 12 5.98 -13.16 2.30
CA ASN A 12 5.00 -13.95 3.05
C ASN A 12 4.09 -13.05 3.92
N GLN A 13 4.65 -12.02 4.55
CA GLN A 13 3.89 -11.04 5.30
C GLN A 13 2.95 -10.24 4.37
N LEU A 14 3.47 -9.75 3.24
CA LEU A 14 2.69 -9.00 2.25
C LEU A 14 1.52 -9.83 1.71
N GLN A 15 1.69 -11.12 1.48
CA GLN A 15 0.58 -11.99 1.07
C GLN A 15 -0.53 -12.06 2.13
N LYS A 16 -0.18 -12.13 3.42
CA LYS A 16 -1.17 -12.09 4.51
C LYS A 16 -1.91 -10.75 4.54
N MET A 17 -1.15 -9.65 4.50
CA MET A 17 -1.71 -8.30 4.50
C MET A 17 -2.63 -8.05 3.30
N ARG A 18 -2.25 -8.51 2.11
CA ARG A 18 -3.07 -8.43 0.90
C ARG A 18 -4.43 -9.11 1.07
N ARG A 19 -4.49 -10.27 1.74
CA ARG A 19 -5.75 -10.96 2.02
C ARG A 19 -6.65 -10.15 2.95
N HIS A 20 -6.10 -9.58 4.01
CA HIS A 20 -6.87 -8.73 4.94
C HIS A 20 -7.32 -7.42 4.29
N LEU A 21 -6.48 -6.83 3.45
CA LEU A 21 -6.81 -5.65 2.66
C LEU A 21 -7.97 -5.96 1.70
N ALA A 22 -7.89 -7.06 0.93
CA ALA A 22 -8.94 -7.50 0.03
C ALA A 22 -10.28 -7.71 0.76
N TYR A 23 -10.26 -8.40 1.91
CA TYR A 23 -11.46 -8.56 2.75
C TYR A 23 -12.08 -7.20 3.13
N SER A 24 -11.27 -6.24 3.57
CA SER A 24 -11.77 -4.92 3.96
C SER A 24 -12.24 -4.08 2.77
N HIS A 25 -11.57 -4.23 1.62
CA HIS A 25 -11.97 -3.60 0.37
C HIS A 25 -13.35 -4.09 -0.05
N ASP A 26 -13.55 -5.42 -0.08
CA ASP A 26 -14.82 -6.02 -0.51
C ASP A 26 -15.96 -5.63 0.43
N LYS A 27 -15.69 -5.55 1.74
CA LYS A 27 -16.65 -5.05 2.73
C LYS A 27 -17.08 -3.62 2.44
N VAL A 28 -16.15 -2.73 2.10
CA VAL A 28 -16.46 -1.33 1.74
C VAL A 28 -17.17 -1.26 0.38
N ALA A 29 -16.67 -1.96 -0.63
CA ALA A 29 -17.21 -1.97 -1.99
C ALA A 29 -18.66 -2.46 -2.06
N ALA A 30 -19.11 -3.30 -1.12
CA ALA A 30 -20.48 -3.80 -1.05
C ALA A 30 -21.53 -2.71 -0.81
N TRP A 31 -21.15 -1.59 -0.18
CA TRP A 31 -22.07 -0.50 0.14
C TRP A 31 -21.60 0.87 -0.37
N TRP A 32 -20.32 0.99 -0.75
CA TRP A 32 -19.75 2.24 -1.22
C TRP A 32 -20.45 2.73 -2.49
N ARG A 33 -20.84 4.00 -2.48
CA ARG A 33 -21.44 4.69 -3.61
C ARG A 33 -20.73 6.02 -3.77
N VAL A 34 -19.97 6.15 -4.86
CA VAL A 34 -19.23 7.39 -5.19
C VAL A 34 -20.15 8.60 -5.27
N ASP A 35 -21.40 8.40 -5.69
CA ASP A 35 -22.39 9.46 -5.89
C ASP A 35 -23.36 9.66 -4.70
N ALA A 36 -23.16 8.94 -3.59
CA ALA A 36 -24.00 9.09 -2.40
C ALA A 36 -23.50 10.22 -1.50
N ASP A 37 -24.43 10.90 -0.84
CA ASP A 37 -24.11 11.90 0.18
C ASP A 37 -23.34 11.26 1.34
N PHE A 38 -22.24 11.88 1.75
CA PHE A 38 -21.37 11.41 2.83
C PHE A 38 -22.11 11.39 4.17
N ASP A 39 -23.10 12.28 4.36
CA ASP A 39 -23.92 12.37 5.57
C ASP A 39 -24.86 11.16 5.76
N GLY A 40 -24.96 10.28 4.76
CA GLY A 40 -25.80 9.08 4.79
C GLY A 40 -25.15 7.84 5.39
N TRP A 41 -23.88 7.89 5.81
CA TRP A 41 -23.17 6.70 6.31
C TRP A 41 -23.35 6.49 7.81
N ASN A 42 -23.63 5.26 8.20
CA ASN A 42 -23.70 4.86 9.60
C ASN A 42 -22.31 4.56 10.20
N GLU A 43 -22.27 4.39 11.53
CA GLU A 43 -21.02 4.13 12.26
C GLU A 43 -20.27 2.88 11.77
N ASP A 44 -20.98 1.79 11.45
CA ASP A 44 -20.37 0.54 10.94
C ASP A 44 -19.70 0.74 9.57
N GLN A 45 -20.29 1.58 8.71
CA GLN A 45 -19.75 1.94 7.41
C GLN A 45 -18.49 2.80 7.58
N LEU A 46 -18.54 3.80 8.45
CA LEU A 46 -17.39 4.65 8.79
C LEU A 46 -16.23 3.85 9.40
N GLU A 47 -16.53 2.90 10.29
CA GLU A 47 -15.53 2.00 10.87
C GLU A 47 -14.92 1.10 9.79
N SER A 48 -15.75 0.53 8.91
CA SER A 48 -15.29 -0.32 7.81
C SER A 48 -14.37 0.43 6.85
N LEU A 49 -14.71 1.68 6.51
CA LEU A 49 -13.88 2.55 5.68
C LEU A 49 -12.55 2.89 6.37
N THR A 50 -12.60 3.24 7.64
CA THR A 50 -11.41 3.55 8.45
C THR A 50 -10.47 2.34 8.51
N ALA A 51 -11.03 1.15 8.72
CA ALA A 51 -10.28 -0.09 8.76
C ALA A 51 -9.69 -0.47 7.40
N PHE A 52 -10.38 -0.20 6.29
CA PHE A 52 -9.81 -0.32 4.94
C PHE A 52 -8.64 0.65 4.73
N LYS A 53 -8.83 1.94 5.03
CA LYS A 53 -7.78 2.98 4.92
C LYS A 53 -6.52 2.59 5.70
N GLY A 54 -6.68 2.16 6.95
CA GLY A 54 -5.57 1.72 7.79
C GLY A 54 -4.81 0.53 7.21
N ARG A 55 -5.52 -0.52 6.78
CA ARG A 55 -4.89 -1.69 6.15
C ARG A 55 -4.20 -1.35 4.84
N PHE A 56 -4.78 -0.46 4.03
CA PHE A 56 -4.16 0.02 2.80
C PHE A 56 -2.85 0.75 3.09
N ALA A 57 -2.86 1.66 4.08
CA ALA A 57 -1.68 2.41 4.49
C ALA A 57 -0.53 1.49 4.93
N GLU A 58 -0.83 0.56 5.84
CA GLU A 58 0.13 -0.41 6.34
C GLU A 58 0.68 -1.30 5.21
N PHE A 59 -0.20 -1.80 4.34
CA PHE A 59 0.20 -2.60 3.18
C PHE A 59 1.16 -1.83 2.26
N GLN A 60 0.83 -0.60 1.89
CA GLN A 60 1.66 0.24 1.04
C GLN A 60 3.05 0.49 1.65
N ASP A 61 3.13 0.75 2.96
CA ASP A 61 4.41 0.95 3.66
C ASP A 61 5.25 -0.34 3.70
N HIS A 62 4.61 -1.50 3.84
CA HIS A 62 5.31 -2.79 3.75
C HIS A 62 5.80 -3.12 2.34
N VAL A 63 5.04 -2.75 1.30
CA VAL A 63 5.50 -2.87 -0.09
C VAL A 63 6.70 -1.97 -0.33
N ALA A 64 6.65 -0.70 0.11
CA ALA A 64 7.77 0.22 0.01
C ALA A 64 9.04 -0.30 0.71
N ALA A 65 8.89 -0.93 1.87
CA ALA A 65 10.01 -1.58 2.56
C ALA A 65 10.57 -2.79 1.79
N ALA A 66 9.72 -3.59 1.14
CA ALA A 66 10.17 -4.69 0.29
C ALA A 66 10.93 -4.18 -0.95
N MET A 67 10.47 -3.12 -1.59
CA MET A 67 11.15 -2.48 -2.73
C MET A 67 12.55 -1.99 -2.34
N LYS A 68 12.69 -1.36 -1.16
CA LYS A 68 14.01 -0.95 -0.64
C LYS A 68 14.92 -2.15 -0.40
N LEU A 69 14.38 -3.26 0.11
CA LEU A 69 15.15 -4.47 0.34
C LEU A 69 15.63 -5.07 -0.99
N ILE A 70 14.79 -5.09 -2.02
CA ILE A 70 15.18 -5.52 -3.38
C ILE A 70 16.32 -4.64 -3.89
N ALA A 71 16.18 -3.31 -3.86
CA ALA A 71 17.23 -2.38 -4.28
C ALA A 71 18.56 -2.65 -3.56
N ASN A 72 18.52 -2.83 -2.23
CA ASN A 72 19.72 -3.14 -1.44
C ASN A 72 20.36 -4.49 -1.79
N ILE A 73 19.57 -5.52 -2.10
CA ILE A 73 20.07 -6.84 -2.50
C ILE A 73 20.81 -6.76 -3.84
N GLU A 74 20.27 -5.96 -4.76
CA GLU A 74 20.84 -5.72 -6.09
C GLU A 74 22.02 -4.72 -6.07
N GLY A 75 22.37 -4.19 -4.89
CA GLY A 75 23.48 -3.24 -4.73
C GLY A 75 23.17 -1.80 -5.14
N GLU A 76 21.90 -1.49 -5.40
CA GLU A 76 21.43 -0.14 -5.72
C GLU A 76 21.33 0.73 -4.45
N ASP A 77 21.61 2.03 -4.56
CA ASP A 77 21.40 2.97 -3.45
C ASP A 77 19.89 3.17 -3.24
N ALA A 78 19.36 2.68 -2.12
CA ALA A 78 17.95 2.83 -1.76
C ALA A 78 17.57 4.25 -1.31
N ARG A 79 18.39 5.28 -1.59
CA ARG A 79 18.16 6.67 -1.20
C ARG A 79 18.46 7.66 -2.34
N PRO A 80 17.60 8.68 -2.52
CA PRO A 80 16.22 8.82 -2.00
C PRO A 80 15.25 7.74 -2.51
N PHE A 81 14.08 7.62 -1.85
CA PHE A 81 13.06 6.61 -2.21
C PHE A 81 12.52 6.76 -3.65
N THR A 82 12.66 7.94 -4.25
CA THR A 82 12.35 8.16 -5.67
C THR A 82 13.23 7.31 -6.59
N TYR A 83 14.51 7.07 -6.26
CA TYR A 83 15.35 6.14 -7.02
C TYR A 83 14.86 4.71 -6.89
N VAL A 84 14.42 4.31 -5.69
CA VAL A 84 13.82 2.99 -5.48
C VAL A 84 12.58 2.83 -6.36
N LEU A 85 11.68 3.83 -6.40
CA LEU A 85 10.50 3.77 -7.27
C LEU A 85 10.86 3.70 -8.76
N ASN A 86 11.80 4.52 -9.22
CA ASN A 86 12.28 4.47 -10.59
C ASN A 86 12.88 3.10 -10.94
N TYR A 87 13.68 2.53 -10.03
CA TYR A 87 14.24 1.19 -10.18
C TYR A 87 13.16 0.11 -10.23
N MET A 88 12.12 0.20 -9.38
CA MET A 88 10.98 -0.72 -9.43
C MET A 88 10.18 -0.61 -10.74
N VAL A 89 10.09 0.57 -11.35
CA VAL A 89 9.50 0.74 -12.70
C VAL A 89 10.35 0.03 -13.75
N GLN A 90 11.68 0.18 -13.69
CA GLN A 90 12.61 -0.51 -14.61
C GLN A 90 12.54 -2.04 -14.48
N LEU A 91 12.28 -2.55 -13.27
CA LEU A 91 12.04 -3.97 -13.01
C LEU A 91 10.60 -4.43 -13.32
N GLU A 92 9.74 -3.53 -13.83
CA GLU A 92 8.32 -3.79 -14.13
C GLU A 92 7.49 -4.25 -12.90
N ILE A 93 7.97 -3.94 -11.69
CA ILE A 93 7.27 -4.26 -10.43
C ILE A 93 6.11 -3.29 -10.18
N ILE A 94 6.28 -2.02 -10.60
CA ILE A 94 5.21 -1.02 -10.64
C ILE A 94 5.18 -0.40 -12.04
N ALA A 95 3.99 -0.03 -12.50
CA ALA A 95 3.82 0.53 -13.85
C ALA A 95 4.31 1.98 -13.94
N ASP A 96 4.00 2.79 -12.91
CA ASP A 96 4.33 4.21 -12.90
C ASP A 96 4.64 4.70 -11.47
N MET A 97 5.64 5.58 -11.36
CA MET A 97 6.05 6.16 -10.09
C MET A 97 5.05 7.19 -9.58
N ASN A 98 4.44 7.98 -10.47
CA ASN A 98 3.51 9.04 -10.11
C ASN A 98 2.21 8.45 -9.55
N ASP A 99 1.69 7.37 -10.13
CA ASP A 99 0.53 6.65 -9.60
C ASP A 99 0.78 6.19 -8.16
N TRP A 100 1.95 5.60 -7.90
CA TRP A 100 2.32 5.16 -6.55
C TRP A 100 2.36 6.35 -5.56
N GLN A 101 2.94 7.47 -5.98
CA GLN A 101 3.03 8.68 -5.17
C GLN A 101 1.68 9.37 -4.97
N ALA A 102 0.83 9.41 -5.99
CA ALA A 102 -0.51 10.01 -5.95
C ALA A 102 -1.37 9.29 -4.91
N VAL A 103 -1.37 7.96 -4.93
CA VAL A 103 -2.11 7.15 -3.96
C VAL A 103 -1.55 7.32 -2.54
N ARG A 104 -0.22 7.41 -2.38
CA ARG A 104 0.40 7.73 -1.08
C ARG A 104 0.01 9.13 -0.59
N GLY A 105 -0.06 10.10 -1.50
CA GLY A 105 -0.48 11.47 -1.22
C GLY A 105 -1.92 11.52 -0.72
N LEU A 106 -2.85 10.90 -1.47
CA LEU A 106 -4.25 10.78 -1.09
C LEU A 106 -4.43 10.18 0.31
N ARG A 107 -3.70 9.08 0.60
CA ARG A 107 -3.71 8.45 1.92
C ARG A 107 -3.26 9.40 3.03
N ASN A 108 -2.19 10.16 2.80
CA ASN A 108 -1.66 11.10 3.79
C ASN A 108 -2.65 12.23 4.07
N THR A 109 -3.27 12.79 3.02
CA THR A 109 -4.35 13.79 3.16
C THR A 109 -5.53 13.23 3.93
N ALA A 110 -5.96 12.00 3.61
CA ALA A 110 -7.08 11.36 4.30
C ALA A 110 -6.79 10.98 5.76
N THR A 111 -5.52 11.02 6.21
CA THR A 111 -5.12 10.68 7.58
C THR A 111 -4.97 11.92 8.46
N HIS A 112 -4.62 13.06 7.86
CA HIS A 112 -4.37 14.31 8.57
C HIS A 112 -5.42 15.41 8.31
N GLY A 113 -6.37 15.15 7.42
CA GLY A 113 -7.54 16.01 7.16
C GLY A 113 -8.71 15.72 8.07
#